data_AF-A0A350V3N3-F1
#
_entry.id   AF-A0A350V3N3-F1
#
_cell.length_a   1.000
_cell.length_b   1.000
_cell.length_c   1.000
_cell.angle_alpha   90.00
_cell.angle_beta   90.00
_cell.angle_gamma   90.00
#
_symmetry.space_group_name_H-M   'P 1'
#
loop_
_entity.id
_entity.type
_entity.pdbx_description
1 polymer ?
#
loop_
_entity_poly.entity_id
_entity_poly.type
_entity_poly.pdbx_seq_one_letter_code
_entity_poly.pdbx_strand_id
1 'polypeptide(L)'
;MKVTKLLILACMMIGMYSSLYAQPIDSTTLNSASITSNTTLNASTRYLMKGNNNVKNGATLIIQPGTIILGDFESKGTLIVERGGKIFANGSANQPIVFTSEKPAGNRNPGDWGGIIILGRSGINTASGSDSAEIEGFGAGLGPIYGGQPRIDDDSSGVLRYVRIEFSGVNLTGVSGNEINGLTMGGVGSKTVIEYIMVSYNGDDSFEWFGGNVNCKYLISYKPVDDDWDTDNGFRGKIQYGLSVRDSGIYDVSTSNGFESDNNTNSPSSGTYNSPRTMPIFSNMTVVGPFSSTGLTLNSLWGRGGHLRRASQISIYNSIIMGWRVGIRLDGPSIRGASGDTLQIRNTILGGNVKLGDTASVPSGFESFSTQAWLGTGSYNNTIFGTASSVQLTDPFAVYPDAGDGTVDKWMPVGGSPALSGADFSNPNLAG
;
A
#
# COMPACT_ATOMS: atom_id res chain seq x y z
N MET A 1 -24.42 -21.89 36.92
CA MET A 1 -23.86 -20.53 37.09
C MET A 1 -22.78 -20.14 36.08
N LYS A 2 -22.08 -21.08 35.41
CA LYS A 2 -21.11 -20.77 34.33
C LYS A 2 -21.76 -20.53 32.94
N VAL A 3 -22.89 -21.17 32.65
CA VAL A 3 -23.60 -21.04 31.36
C VAL A 3 -24.25 -19.66 31.18
N THR A 4 -24.72 -19.05 32.26
CA THR A 4 -25.38 -17.73 32.24
C THR A 4 -24.42 -16.58 31.95
N LYS A 5 -23.13 -16.70 32.33
CA LYS A 5 -22.10 -15.68 32.03
C LYS A 5 -21.65 -15.70 30.56
N LEU A 6 -21.71 -16.86 29.90
CA LEU A 6 -21.32 -17.01 28.49
C LEU A 6 -22.39 -16.46 27.54
N LEU A 7 -23.69 -16.61 27.87
CA LEU A 7 -24.78 -16.00 27.10
C LEU A 7 -24.82 -14.46 27.20
N ILE A 8 -24.51 -13.90 28.38
CA ILE A 8 -24.49 -12.43 28.56
C ILE A 8 -23.35 -11.79 27.77
N LEU A 9 -22.18 -12.44 27.68
CA LEU A 9 -21.04 -11.95 26.90
C LEU A 9 -21.31 -12.02 25.38
N ALA A 10 -21.95 -13.10 24.91
CA ALA A 10 -22.36 -13.23 23.50
C ALA A 10 -23.45 -12.21 23.12
N CYS A 11 -24.43 -11.97 23.99
CA CYS A 11 -25.46 -10.93 23.76
C CYS A 11 -24.90 -9.50 23.85
N MET A 12 -23.88 -9.23 24.67
CA MET A 12 -23.20 -7.93 24.70
C MET A 12 -22.34 -7.69 23.45
N MET A 13 -21.65 -8.71 22.95
CA MET A 13 -20.92 -8.63 21.67
C MET A 13 -21.88 -8.40 20.49
N ILE A 14 -22.96 -9.19 20.38
CA ILE A 14 -23.99 -8.98 19.34
C ILE A 14 -24.68 -7.60 19.49
N GLY A 15 -24.88 -7.14 20.73
CA GLY A 15 -25.40 -5.80 21.04
C GLY A 15 -24.49 -4.66 20.58
N MET A 16 -23.17 -4.76 20.81
CA MET A 16 -22.21 -3.75 20.38
C MET A 16 -22.06 -3.70 18.85
N TYR A 17 -22.01 -4.84 18.14
CA TYR A 17 -22.01 -4.86 16.67
C TYR A 17 -23.31 -4.31 16.07
N SER A 18 -24.47 -4.56 16.69
CA SER A 18 -25.75 -4.00 16.24
C SER A 18 -25.86 -2.48 16.40
N SER A 19 -25.14 -1.88 17.37
CA SER A 19 -25.18 -0.43 17.63
C SER A 19 -24.36 0.43 16.66
N LEU A 20 -23.28 -0.10 16.08
CA LEU A 20 -22.43 0.63 15.11
C LEU A 20 -23.12 0.82 13.75
N TYR A 21 -23.97 -0.13 13.34
CA TYR A 21 -24.76 -0.05 12.10
C TYR A 21 -26.17 0.53 12.29
N ALA A 22 -26.53 0.95 13.51
CA ALA A 22 -27.81 1.60 13.82
C ALA A 22 -27.76 3.14 13.67
N GLN A 23 -26.57 3.71 13.48
CA GLN A 23 -26.41 5.16 13.35
C GLN A 23 -27.13 5.69 12.09
N PRO A 24 -27.70 6.91 12.13
CA PRO A 24 -28.27 7.55 10.94
C PRO A 24 -27.22 7.68 9.83
N ILE A 25 -27.69 7.67 8.58
CA ILE A 25 -26.84 7.89 7.40
C ILE A 25 -27.05 9.31 6.91
N ASP A 26 -25.97 10.08 6.82
CA ASP A 26 -25.90 11.36 6.14
C ASP A 26 -25.38 11.15 4.71
N SER A 27 -26.23 11.42 3.72
CA SER A 27 -25.91 11.35 2.30
C SER A 27 -25.77 12.73 1.65
N THR A 28 -25.56 13.78 2.45
CA THR A 28 -25.52 15.18 1.99
C THR A 28 -24.14 15.80 2.17
N THR A 29 -23.46 15.53 3.29
CA THR A 29 -22.15 16.15 3.58
C THR A 29 -21.07 15.72 2.59
N LEU A 30 -21.04 14.44 2.21
CA LEU A 30 -20.07 13.88 1.25
C LEU A 30 -20.76 13.50 -0.07
N ASN A 31 -21.41 14.45 -0.74
CA ASN A 31 -22.17 14.16 -1.96
C ASN A 31 -21.63 14.93 -3.17
N SER A 32 -20.51 14.47 -3.72
CA SER A 32 -19.76 15.12 -4.80
C SER A 32 -19.42 16.58 -4.48
N ALA A 33 -19.17 16.86 -3.20
CA ALA A 33 -19.04 18.21 -2.69
C ALA A 33 -17.57 18.66 -2.68
N SER A 34 -17.33 19.89 -3.12
CA SER A 34 -16.08 20.57 -2.75
C SER A 34 -16.17 21.00 -1.29
N ILE A 35 -15.29 20.48 -0.45
CA ILE A 35 -15.13 20.90 0.94
C ILE A 35 -14.21 22.11 0.92
N THR A 36 -14.80 23.31 1.04
CA THR A 36 -14.11 24.61 0.92
C THR A 36 -13.89 25.30 2.28
N SER A 37 -14.37 24.71 3.36
CA SER A 37 -14.20 25.18 4.73
C SER A 37 -13.99 23.99 5.68
N ASN A 38 -13.74 24.28 6.96
CA ASN A 38 -13.56 23.22 7.95
C ASN A 38 -14.86 22.44 8.14
N THR A 39 -14.82 21.14 7.84
CA THR A 39 -15.95 20.21 7.96
C THR A 39 -15.60 19.10 8.93
N THR A 40 -16.52 18.76 9.84
CA THR A 40 -16.32 17.69 10.82
C THR A 40 -17.32 16.55 10.62
N LEU A 41 -16.83 15.32 10.51
CA LEU A 41 -17.62 14.10 10.49
C LEU A 41 -17.61 13.46 11.90
N ASN A 42 -18.80 13.15 12.43
CA ASN A 42 -18.98 12.69 13.80
C ASN A 42 -19.28 11.19 13.86
N ALA A 43 -18.78 10.50 14.89
CA ALA A 43 -18.94 9.06 15.06
C ALA A 43 -20.39 8.60 15.34
N SER A 44 -21.29 9.53 15.71
CA SER A 44 -22.73 9.26 15.85
C SER A 44 -23.48 9.19 14.52
N THR A 45 -22.78 9.37 13.40
CA THR A 45 -23.36 9.42 12.06
C THR A 45 -22.50 8.60 11.11
N ARG A 46 -23.14 7.86 10.20
CA ARG A 46 -22.46 7.25 9.05
C ARG A 46 -22.59 8.18 7.86
N TYR A 47 -21.55 8.29 7.05
CA TYR A 47 -21.54 9.20 5.93
C TYR A 47 -21.49 8.42 4.63
N LEU A 48 -22.49 8.60 3.76
CA LEU A 48 -22.47 8.05 2.41
C LEU A 48 -21.73 9.02 1.49
N MET A 49 -20.57 8.58 1.00
CA MET A 49 -19.68 9.33 0.13
C MET A 49 -19.99 9.02 -1.33
N LYS A 50 -20.53 10.01 -2.04
CA LYS A 50 -20.90 9.92 -3.46
C LYS A 50 -19.97 10.76 -4.32
N GLY A 51 -19.61 10.26 -5.50
CA GLY A 51 -18.70 10.91 -6.45
C GLY A 51 -17.41 11.43 -5.82
N ASN A 52 -16.82 12.46 -6.45
CA ASN A 52 -15.55 13.03 -6.00
C ASN A 52 -15.77 14.10 -4.93
N ASN A 53 -15.21 13.88 -3.74
CA ASN A 53 -15.31 14.79 -2.60
C ASN A 53 -13.95 15.45 -2.36
N ASN A 54 -13.82 16.71 -2.76
CA ASN A 54 -12.54 17.38 -2.88
C ASN A 54 -12.33 18.33 -1.69
N VAL A 55 -11.38 18.01 -0.81
CA VAL A 55 -10.91 18.93 0.23
C VAL A 55 -10.00 19.96 -0.41
N LYS A 56 -10.51 21.17 -0.57
CA LYS A 56 -9.84 22.25 -1.29
C LYS A 56 -8.74 22.90 -0.44
N ASN A 57 -7.86 23.64 -1.12
CA ASN A 57 -6.82 24.44 -0.47
C ASN A 57 -7.40 25.33 0.65
N GLY A 58 -6.80 25.26 1.84
CA GLY A 58 -7.22 26.02 3.02
C GLY A 58 -8.39 25.40 3.80
N ALA A 59 -9.05 24.38 3.25
CA ALA A 59 -10.09 23.63 3.95
C ALA A 59 -9.49 22.45 4.74
N THR A 60 -10.22 22.04 5.77
CA THR A 60 -9.84 20.90 6.61
C THR A 60 -11.02 19.96 6.81
N LEU A 61 -10.87 18.68 6.43
CA LEU A 61 -11.80 17.62 6.79
C LEU A 61 -11.33 16.94 8.08
N ILE A 62 -12.14 17.04 9.13
CA ILE A 62 -11.88 16.42 10.43
C ILE A 62 -12.82 15.21 10.56
N ILE A 63 -12.26 14.04 10.85
CA ILE A 63 -13.04 12.81 11.00
C ILE A 63 -12.79 12.27 12.41
N GLN A 64 -13.85 12.24 13.23
CA GLN A 64 -13.74 11.78 14.61
C GLN A 64 -13.48 10.27 14.69
N PRO A 65 -12.74 9.78 15.71
CA PRO A 65 -12.53 8.35 15.94
C PRO A 65 -13.84 7.55 15.93
N GLY A 66 -13.84 6.37 15.31
CA GLY A 66 -15.02 5.51 15.22
C GLY A 66 -16.04 5.90 14.14
N THR A 67 -15.79 6.98 13.38
CA THR A 67 -16.66 7.34 12.25
C THR A 67 -16.58 6.29 11.14
N ILE A 68 -17.74 5.96 10.56
CA ILE A 68 -17.85 5.07 9.40
C ILE A 68 -18.27 5.89 8.18
N ILE A 69 -17.51 5.75 7.10
CA ILE A 69 -17.75 6.34 5.79
C ILE A 69 -18.03 5.20 4.82
N LEU A 70 -19.15 5.31 4.12
CA LEU A 70 -19.63 4.35 3.12
C LEU A 70 -19.33 4.90 1.74
N GLY A 71 -18.50 4.24 0.94
CA GLY A 71 -18.30 4.58 -0.46
C GLY A 71 -19.48 4.10 -1.30
N ASP A 72 -20.10 5.02 -2.04
CA ASP A 72 -21.21 4.73 -2.96
C ASP A 72 -20.70 4.01 -4.22
N PHE A 73 -21.37 2.92 -4.59
CA PHE A 73 -20.93 2.07 -5.69
C PHE A 73 -21.18 2.71 -7.05
N GLU A 74 -22.38 3.25 -7.26
CA GLU A 74 -22.82 3.75 -8.56
C GLU A 74 -22.01 4.96 -9.00
N SER A 75 -21.75 5.89 -8.07
CA SER A 75 -20.99 7.10 -8.32
C SER A 75 -19.48 6.96 -8.09
N LYS A 76 -19.02 5.76 -7.68
CA LYS A 76 -17.62 5.47 -7.34
C LYS A 76 -17.08 6.49 -6.34
N GLY A 77 -17.74 6.60 -5.18
CA GLY A 77 -17.40 7.59 -4.16
C GLY A 77 -15.90 7.66 -3.90
N THR A 78 -15.31 8.84 -3.92
CA THR A 78 -13.86 9.05 -3.82
C THR A 78 -13.57 10.26 -2.93
N LEU A 79 -12.61 10.12 -2.01
CA LEU A 79 -12.12 11.25 -1.20
C LEU A 79 -10.82 11.79 -1.79
N ILE A 80 -10.76 13.09 -2.09
CA ILE A 80 -9.59 13.73 -2.70
C ILE A 80 -9.15 14.89 -1.83
N VAL A 81 -8.02 14.75 -1.15
CA VAL A 81 -7.37 15.86 -0.43
C VAL A 81 -6.42 16.56 -1.40
N GLU A 82 -6.86 17.67 -1.97
CA GLU A 82 -6.06 18.43 -2.94
C GLU A 82 -4.92 19.19 -2.25
N ARG A 83 -3.94 19.64 -3.06
CA ARG A 83 -2.81 20.45 -2.58
C ARG A 83 -3.27 21.61 -1.69
N GLY A 84 -2.76 21.63 -0.46
CA GLY A 84 -3.08 22.65 0.55
C GLY A 84 -4.38 22.42 1.32
N GLY A 85 -5.20 21.45 0.93
CA GLY A 85 -6.27 20.89 1.75
C GLY A 85 -5.69 19.96 2.81
N LYS A 86 -6.46 19.73 3.88
CA LYS A 86 -6.01 18.88 5.01
C LYS A 86 -7.05 17.88 5.44
N ILE A 87 -6.60 16.70 5.84
CA ILE A 87 -7.41 15.70 6.52
C ILE A 87 -6.87 15.43 7.92
N PHE A 88 -7.76 15.35 8.90
CA PHE A 88 -7.45 14.87 10.24
C PHE A 88 -8.40 13.71 10.57
N ALA A 89 -8.02 12.52 10.11
CA ALA A 89 -8.64 11.26 10.47
C ALA A 89 -7.74 10.57 11.50
N ASN A 90 -7.91 10.94 12.76
CA ASN A 90 -7.03 10.52 13.86
C ASN A 90 -7.75 9.53 14.78
N GLY A 91 -8.04 8.33 14.27
CA GLY A 91 -8.69 7.26 15.01
C GLY A 91 -7.82 6.71 16.15
N SER A 92 -8.31 5.63 16.78
CA SER A 92 -7.55 4.88 17.78
C SER A 92 -7.70 3.37 17.57
N ALA A 93 -6.85 2.56 18.19
CA ALA A 93 -6.96 1.09 18.13
C ALA A 93 -8.36 0.58 18.54
N ASN A 94 -9.00 1.24 19.51
CA ASN A 94 -10.34 0.87 20.00
C ASN A 94 -11.48 1.50 19.19
N GLN A 95 -11.19 2.57 18.44
CA GLN A 95 -12.17 3.31 17.65
C GLN A 95 -11.53 3.71 16.31
N PRO A 96 -11.23 2.72 15.45
CA PRO A 96 -10.68 3.01 14.13
C PRO A 96 -11.71 3.77 13.30
N ILE A 97 -11.25 4.62 12.40
CA ILE A 97 -12.09 5.19 11.35
C ILE A 97 -12.18 4.17 10.23
N VAL A 98 -13.38 3.94 9.71
CA VAL A 98 -13.61 2.90 8.69
C VAL A 98 -14.18 3.54 7.44
N PHE A 99 -13.46 3.44 6.33
CA PHE A 99 -13.96 3.66 4.98
C PHE A 99 -14.24 2.30 4.36
N THR A 100 -15.48 2.06 3.91
CA THR A 100 -15.90 0.74 3.40
C THR A 100 -17.00 0.90 2.35
N SER A 101 -17.30 -0.16 1.61
CA SER A 101 -18.40 -0.19 0.64
C SER A 101 -19.77 0.01 1.29
N GLU A 102 -20.66 0.77 0.64
CA GLU A 102 -22.06 0.90 1.05
C GLU A 102 -22.86 -0.40 0.93
N LYS A 103 -22.38 -1.36 0.12
CA LYS A 103 -23.10 -2.60 -0.13
C LYS A 103 -23.27 -3.41 1.15
N PRO A 104 -24.37 -4.17 1.28
CA PRO A 104 -24.58 -5.06 2.42
C PRO A 104 -23.40 -6.03 2.59
N ALA A 105 -23.06 -6.35 3.84
CA ALA A 105 -22.05 -7.36 4.14
C ALA A 105 -22.37 -8.68 3.42
N GLY A 106 -21.35 -9.32 2.85
CA GLY A 106 -21.51 -10.50 1.98
C GLY A 106 -21.73 -10.19 0.50
N ASN A 107 -22.06 -8.94 0.13
CA ASN A 107 -22.19 -8.50 -1.26
C ASN A 107 -21.13 -7.45 -1.66
N ARG A 108 -20.14 -7.23 -0.80
CA ARG A 108 -19.05 -6.29 -1.04
C ARG A 108 -17.97 -6.95 -1.89
N ASN A 109 -17.41 -6.21 -2.83
CA ASN A 109 -16.36 -6.68 -3.72
C ASN A 109 -15.23 -5.66 -3.81
N PRO A 110 -14.00 -6.09 -4.13
CA PRO A 110 -12.94 -5.17 -4.53
C PRO A 110 -13.41 -4.22 -5.64
N GLY A 111 -13.03 -2.94 -5.51
CA GLY A 111 -13.45 -1.88 -6.43
C GLY A 111 -14.90 -1.45 -6.31
N ASP A 112 -15.51 -1.63 -5.14
CA ASP A 112 -16.86 -1.13 -4.88
C ASP A 112 -16.91 0.40 -4.78
N TRP A 113 -15.80 1.08 -4.50
CA TRP A 113 -15.72 2.54 -4.46
C TRP A 113 -14.30 3.01 -4.76
N GLY A 114 -14.13 4.33 -4.86
CA GLY A 114 -12.88 4.96 -5.30
C GLY A 114 -11.66 4.60 -4.45
N GLY A 115 -11.63 5.11 -3.24
CA GLY A 115 -10.44 5.11 -2.39
C GLY A 115 -10.18 6.51 -1.83
N ILE A 116 -8.98 6.68 -1.27
CA ILE A 116 -8.52 7.96 -0.71
C ILE A 116 -7.31 8.43 -1.49
N ILE A 117 -7.39 9.65 -2.00
CA ILE A 117 -6.32 10.32 -2.73
C ILE A 117 -5.83 11.50 -1.88
N ILE A 118 -4.53 11.56 -1.59
CA ILE A 118 -3.90 12.67 -0.85
C ILE A 118 -2.81 13.31 -1.73
N LEU A 119 -2.92 14.62 -1.95
CA LEU A 119 -2.05 15.35 -2.87
C LEU A 119 -1.31 16.48 -2.15
N GLY A 120 0.01 16.46 -2.26
CA GLY A 120 0.90 17.48 -1.74
C GLY A 120 1.71 18.19 -2.83
N ARG A 121 2.65 19.02 -2.38
CA ARG A 121 3.56 19.84 -3.18
C ARG A 121 5.02 19.39 -3.07
N SER A 122 5.28 18.24 -2.45
CA SER A 122 6.61 17.67 -2.37
C SER A 122 7.11 17.31 -3.77
N GLY A 123 8.44 17.27 -3.95
CA GLY A 123 9.06 17.03 -5.25
C GLY A 123 8.64 15.70 -5.87
N ILE A 124 8.39 15.73 -7.18
CA ILE A 124 8.09 14.57 -8.03
C ILE A 124 9.01 14.59 -9.25
N ASN A 125 9.10 13.47 -9.95
CA ASN A 125 9.60 13.42 -11.31
C ASN A 125 8.52 12.90 -12.25
N THR A 126 8.58 13.33 -13.52
CA THR A 126 7.68 12.87 -14.58
C THR A 126 8.50 12.59 -15.82
N ALA A 127 7.96 11.84 -16.78
CA ALA A 127 8.68 11.54 -18.02
C ALA A 127 9.01 12.81 -18.84
N SER A 128 8.13 13.81 -18.83
CA SER A 128 8.33 15.10 -19.50
C SER A 128 9.32 16.03 -18.78
N GLY A 129 9.67 15.73 -17.53
CA GLY A 129 10.45 16.64 -16.67
C GLY A 129 9.61 17.76 -16.04
N SER A 130 8.28 17.70 -16.17
CA SER A 130 7.35 18.58 -15.45
C SER A 130 7.43 18.33 -13.94
N ASP A 131 7.25 19.40 -13.17
CA ASP A 131 7.28 19.35 -11.70
C ASP A 131 5.90 19.10 -11.06
N SER A 132 4.85 19.02 -11.86
CA SER A 132 3.51 18.59 -11.46
C SER A 132 2.92 17.63 -12.48
N ALA A 133 1.98 16.79 -12.05
CA ALA A 133 1.23 15.87 -12.88
C ALA A 133 -0.22 15.72 -12.40
N GLU A 134 -1.06 15.18 -13.27
CA GLU A 134 -2.41 14.70 -12.93
C GLU A 134 -2.29 13.31 -12.33
N ILE A 135 -3.05 13.05 -11.26
CA ILE A 135 -3.29 11.67 -10.81
C ILE A 135 -4.05 10.93 -11.90
N GLU A 136 -3.66 9.68 -12.12
CA GLU A 136 -4.31 8.79 -13.05
C GLU A 136 -5.70 8.35 -12.57
N GLY A 137 -6.37 7.54 -13.39
CA GLY A 137 -7.76 7.17 -13.14
C GLY A 137 -8.78 8.24 -13.49
N PHE A 138 -8.37 9.43 -13.90
CA PHE A 138 -9.28 10.46 -14.43
C PHE A 138 -9.13 10.56 -15.95
N GLY A 139 -10.18 11.00 -16.64
CA GLY A 139 -10.06 11.32 -18.06
C GLY A 139 -8.96 12.35 -18.30
N ALA A 140 -8.26 12.26 -19.43
CA ALA A 140 -7.14 13.16 -19.73
C ALA A 140 -7.52 14.65 -19.55
N GLY A 141 -6.77 15.39 -18.73
CA GLY A 141 -7.04 16.80 -18.42
C GLY A 141 -8.01 17.01 -17.25
N LEU A 142 -8.50 15.94 -16.62
CA LEU A 142 -9.50 15.99 -15.54
C LEU A 142 -8.94 15.53 -14.20
N GLY A 143 -7.71 15.02 -14.16
CA GLY A 143 -7.10 14.52 -12.94
C GLY A 143 -6.77 15.63 -11.95
N PRO A 144 -6.89 15.37 -10.64
CA PRO A 144 -6.43 16.31 -9.63
C PRO A 144 -4.89 16.38 -9.66
N ILE A 145 -4.34 17.58 -9.46
CA ILE A 145 -2.91 17.85 -9.65
C ILE A 145 -2.12 17.69 -8.35
N TYR A 146 -0.97 17.01 -8.42
CA TYR A 146 0.04 16.90 -7.36
C TYR A 146 1.40 17.49 -7.78
N GLY A 147 2.29 17.73 -6.81
CA GLY A 147 3.56 18.41 -7.02
C GLY A 147 3.40 19.91 -7.36
N GLY A 148 4.34 20.45 -8.13
CA GLY A 148 4.34 21.80 -8.68
C GLY A 148 5.03 22.87 -7.83
N GLN A 149 5.18 24.08 -8.38
CA GLN A 149 5.84 25.20 -7.70
C GLN A 149 4.92 26.02 -6.78
N PRO A 150 5.43 26.58 -5.66
CA PRO A 150 6.72 26.24 -5.08
C PRO A 150 6.70 24.79 -4.58
N ARG A 151 7.82 24.07 -4.80
CA ARG A 151 8.07 22.75 -4.23
C ARG A 151 8.21 22.87 -2.71
N ILE A 152 7.48 22.06 -1.97
CA ILE A 152 7.51 22.02 -0.49
C ILE A 152 7.62 20.56 -0.04
N ASP A 153 8.86 20.12 0.19
CA ASP A 153 9.16 18.71 0.53
C ASP A 153 8.69 18.30 1.94
N ASP A 154 8.44 19.28 2.80
CA ASP A 154 7.98 19.12 4.17
C ASP A 154 6.56 19.69 4.38
N ASP A 155 5.74 19.70 3.32
CA ASP A 155 4.33 20.01 3.47
C ASP A 155 3.59 18.96 4.32
N SER A 156 2.39 19.34 4.77
CA SER A 156 1.54 18.49 5.60
C SER A 156 0.12 18.54 5.09
N SER A 157 -0.34 17.40 4.58
CA SER A 157 -1.74 17.13 4.24
C SER A 157 -2.56 16.69 5.47
N GLY A 158 -1.95 16.69 6.66
CA GLY A 158 -2.59 16.39 7.94
C GLY A 158 -2.23 15.02 8.50
N VAL A 159 -3.22 14.31 9.05
CA VAL A 159 -3.06 13.05 9.80
C VAL A 159 -4.07 12.02 9.31
N LEU A 160 -3.54 10.85 8.92
CA LEU A 160 -4.28 9.61 8.72
C LEU A 160 -3.73 8.58 9.73
N ARG A 161 -4.53 8.25 10.75
CA ARG A 161 -4.11 7.35 11.83
C ARG A 161 -5.24 6.41 12.24
N TYR A 162 -4.93 5.11 12.40
CA TYR A 162 -5.91 4.06 12.76
C TYR A 162 -7.12 4.08 11.82
N VAL A 163 -6.84 3.91 10.53
CA VAL A 163 -7.86 3.93 9.46
C VAL A 163 -7.89 2.58 8.75
N ARG A 164 -9.10 2.08 8.53
CA ARG A 164 -9.36 0.92 7.66
C ARG A 164 -9.98 1.42 6.37
N ILE A 165 -9.41 1.00 5.25
CA ILE A 165 -9.88 1.28 3.90
C ILE A 165 -10.23 -0.08 3.30
N GLU A 166 -11.50 -0.32 3.03
CA GLU A 166 -12.00 -1.65 2.67
C GLU A 166 -12.77 -1.60 1.36
N PHE A 167 -12.52 -2.55 0.46
CA PHE A 167 -13.28 -2.70 -0.78
C PHE A 167 -13.20 -1.49 -1.74
N SER A 168 -12.17 -0.66 -1.59
CA SER A 168 -11.86 0.47 -2.49
C SER A 168 -11.21 -0.02 -3.79
N GLY A 169 -10.72 0.90 -4.62
CA GLY A 169 -9.82 0.63 -5.72
C GLY A 169 -10.54 0.31 -7.01
N VAL A 170 -10.93 1.32 -7.78
CA VAL A 170 -11.86 1.15 -8.92
C VAL A 170 -11.39 1.87 -10.16
N ASN A 171 -11.67 1.28 -11.31
CA ASN A 171 -11.57 1.97 -12.59
C ASN A 171 -12.60 3.09 -12.68
N LEU A 172 -12.18 4.33 -12.47
CA LEU A 172 -13.08 5.49 -12.51
C LEU A 172 -13.60 5.77 -13.93
N THR A 173 -12.80 5.53 -14.97
CA THR A 173 -13.15 5.86 -16.37
C THR A 173 -13.79 4.72 -17.18
N GLY A 174 -13.69 3.47 -16.71
CA GLY A 174 -14.02 2.27 -17.47
C GLY A 174 -12.96 1.86 -18.51
N VAL A 175 -11.80 2.53 -18.55
CA VAL A 175 -10.68 2.22 -19.45
C VAL A 175 -9.60 1.50 -18.65
N SER A 176 -9.30 0.24 -18.98
CA SER A 176 -8.27 -0.56 -18.28
C SER A 176 -6.92 0.17 -18.21
N GLY A 177 -6.28 0.13 -17.03
CA GLY A 177 -5.05 0.86 -16.72
C GLY A 177 -5.27 2.31 -16.28
N ASN A 178 -6.49 2.65 -15.85
CA ASN A 178 -6.89 3.95 -15.28
C ASN A 178 -7.75 3.70 -14.03
N GLU A 179 -7.25 2.82 -13.18
CA GLU A 179 -7.78 2.53 -11.86
C GLU A 179 -7.20 3.53 -10.84
N ILE A 180 -7.89 3.68 -9.72
CA ILE A 180 -7.35 4.39 -8.55
C ILE A 180 -7.23 3.40 -7.41
N ASN A 181 -6.39 3.73 -6.43
CA ASN A 181 -5.89 2.78 -5.42
C ASN A 181 -6.61 2.90 -4.08
N GLY A 182 -6.25 2.03 -3.13
CA GLY A 182 -6.82 2.11 -1.79
C GLY A 182 -6.42 3.41 -1.08
N LEU A 183 -5.12 3.64 -1.00
CA LEU A 183 -4.54 4.92 -0.58
C LEU A 183 -3.52 5.40 -1.63
N THR A 184 -3.92 6.38 -2.44
CA THR A 184 -3.04 7.05 -3.41
C THR A 184 -2.41 8.29 -2.79
N MET A 185 -1.09 8.42 -2.91
CA MET A 185 -0.32 9.53 -2.33
C MET A 185 0.54 10.21 -3.40
N GLY A 186 0.07 11.35 -3.90
CA GLY A 186 0.78 12.14 -4.90
C GLY A 186 1.56 13.30 -4.29
N GLY A 187 2.89 13.28 -4.34
CA GLY A 187 3.72 14.41 -3.91
C GLY A 187 3.51 14.82 -2.44
N VAL A 188 3.16 13.86 -1.57
CA VAL A 188 2.87 14.13 -0.15
C VAL A 188 4.18 14.38 0.60
N GLY A 189 4.25 15.48 1.35
CA GLY A 189 5.44 15.89 2.08
C GLY A 189 5.60 15.23 3.44
N SER A 190 6.83 15.38 3.95
CA SER A 190 7.35 14.65 5.12
C SER A 190 6.71 15.04 6.47
N LYS A 191 5.93 16.13 6.55
CA LYS A 191 5.17 16.49 7.76
C LYS A 191 3.74 15.93 7.77
N THR A 192 3.33 15.19 6.75
CA THR A 192 2.10 14.40 6.79
C THR A 192 2.30 13.16 7.64
N VAL A 193 1.34 12.82 8.49
CA VAL A 193 1.40 11.62 9.34
C VAL A 193 0.48 10.56 8.78
N ILE A 194 1.05 9.41 8.40
CA ILE A 194 0.31 8.24 7.92
C ILE A 194 0.77 7.01 8.71
N GLU A 195 -0.07 6.50 9.61
CA GLU A 195 0.28 5.33 10.43
C GLU A 195 -0.91 4.50 10.88
N TYR A 196 -0.71 3.20 11.11
CA TYR A 196 -1.77 2.26 11.49
C TYR A 196 -2.90 2.23 10.45
N ILE A 197 -2.55 1.97 9.19
CA ILE A 197 -3.51 1.90 8.09
C ILE A 197 -3.62 0.46 7.61
N MET A 198 -4.86 -0.02 7.45
CA MET A 198 -5.14 -1.28 6.77
C MET A 198 -5.94 -0.99 5.52
N VAL A 199 -5.41 -1.41 4.38
CA VAL A 199 -6.13 -1.47 3.11
C VAL A 199 -6.49 -2.92 2.85
N SER A 200 -7.75 -3.21 2.58
CA SER A 200 -8.23 -4.59 2.46
C SER A 200 -9.23 -4.78 1.33
N TYR A 201 -9.09 -5.90 0.60
CA TYR A 201 -9.94 -6.22 -0.53
C TYR A 201 -9.99 -5.07 -1.56
N ASN A 202 -8.87 -4.38 -1.77
CA ASN A 202 -8.80 -3.30 -2.76
C ASN A 202 -8.85 -3.86 -4.18
N GLY A 203 -9.54 -3.20 -5.10
CA GLY A 203 -9.68 -3.64 -6.49
C GLY A 203 -8.49 -3.33 -7.40
N ASP A 204 -7.47 -2.70 -6.84
CA ASP A 204 -6.20 -2.30 -7.46
C ASP A 204 -5.07 -2.37 -6.42
N ASP A 205 -4.07 -1.49 -6.44
CA ASP A 205 -3.01 -1.44 -5.43
C ASP A 205 -3.49 -0.99 -4.05
N SER A 206 -2.95 -1.60 -3.00
CA SER A 206 -3.27 -1.18 -1.64
C SER A 206 -2.75 0.22 -1.33
N PHE A 207 -1.47 0.44 -1.58
CA PHE A 207 -0.79 1.71 -1.32
C PHE A 207 0.08 2.07 -2.52
N GLU A 208 -0.10 3.28 -3.01
CA GLU A 208 0.67 3.78 -4.14
C GLU A 208 1.17 5.20 -3.85
N TRP A 209 2.47 5.40 -4.08
CA TRP A 209 3.15 6.68 -3.91
C TRP A 209 3.65 7.23 -5.24
N PHE A 210 3.00 8.29 -5.73
CA PHE A 210 3.50 9.07 -6.85
C PHE A 210 4.36 10.25 -6.37
N GLY A 211 5.66 10.03 -6.24
CA GLY A 211 6.56 11.07 -5.76
C GLY A 211 6.34 11.45 -4.29
N GLY A 212 7.06 12.46 -3.81
CA GLY A 212 6.95 12.94 -2.43
C GLY A 212 7.92 12.31 -1.43
N ASN A 213 7.78 12.71 -0.16
CA ASN A 213 8.69 12.39 0.94
C ASN A 213 7.96 11.94 2.22
N VAL A 214 6.67 11.61 2.15
CA VAL A 214 5.91 11.16 3.32
C VAL A 214 6.49 9.85 3.88
N ASN A 215 6.68 9.82 5.20
CA ASN A 215 7.05 8.59 5.89
C ASN A 215 5.79 7.90 6.41
N CYS A 216 5.75 6.58 6.34
CA CYS A 216 4.61 5.79 6.81
C CYS A 216 5.07 4.67 7.75
N LYS A 217 4.22 4.27 8.70
CA LYS A 217 4.50 3.10 9.54
C LYS A 217 3.28 2.34 9.99
N TYR A 218 3.42 1.04 10.23
CA TYR A 218 2.33 0.14 10.62
C TYR A 218 1.25 0.10 9.53
N LEU A 219 1.61 -0.46 8.38
CA LEU A 219 0.72 -0.61 7.23
C LEU A 219 0.36 -2.07 6.99
N ILE A 220 -0.89 -2.33 6.59
CA ILE A 220 -1.35 -3.67 6.22
C ILE A 220 -2.00 -3.58 4.84
N SER A 221 -1.44 -4.31 3.87
CA SER A 221 -2.11 -4.69 2.62
C SER A 221 -2.75 -6.06 2.81
N TYR A 222 -4.07 -6.16 2.62
CA TYR A 222 -4.78 -7.40 2.88
C TYR A 222 -5.65 -7.80 1.70
N LYS A 223 -5.17 -8.78 0.93
CA LYS A 223 -5.88 -9.33 -0.24
C LYS A 223 -6.34 -8.27 -1.26
N PRO A 224 -5.49 -7.32 -1.68
CA PRO A 224 -5.83 -6.50 -2.84
C PRO A 224 -5.82 -7.35 -4.11
N VAL A 225 -6.41 -6.81 -5.18
CA VAL A 225 -6.41 -7.41 -6.51
C VAL A 225 -5.05 -7.25 -7.16
N ASP A 226 -4.47 -6.05 -7.16
CA ASP A 226 -3.16 -5.80 -7.77
C ASP A 226 -2.03 -5.71 -6.74
N ASP A 227 -1.17 -4.71 -6.72
CA ASP A 227 0.07 -4.71 -5.94
C ASP A 227 -0.12 -4.28 -4.47
N ASP A 228 0.80 -4.70 -3.60
CA ASP A 228 0.73 -4.33 -2.18
C ASP A 228 1.33 -2.94 -1.92
N TRP A 229 2.48 -2.66 -2.54
CA TRP A 229 3.27 -1.47 -2.35
C TRP A 229 3.83 -0.97 -3.69
N ASP A 230 3.21 0.04 -4.28
CA ASP A 230 3.66 0.64 -5.53
C ASP A 230 4.27 2.04 -5.32
N THR A 231 5.39 2.33 -5.99
CA THR A 231 6.14 3.56 -5.85
C THR A 231 6.70 4.06 -7.17
N ASP A 232 6.38 5.30 -7.51
CA ASP A 232 6.80 5.93 -8.74
C ASP A 232 7.22 7.38 -8.56
N ASN A 233 7.49 8.00 -9.70
CA ASN A 233 7.46 9.43 -9.90
C ASN A 233 8.33 10.21 -8.89
N GLY A 234 9.45 9.62 -8.48
CA GLY A 234 10.44 10.26 -7.62
C GLY A 234 10.21 10.09 -6.12
N PHE A 235 9.39 9.13 -5.67
CA PHE A 235 9.08 8.94 -4.26
C PHE A 235 10.33 8.55 -3.44
N ARG A 236 10.50 9.16 -2.27
CA ARG A 236 11.71 9.08 -1.42
C ARG A 236 11.40 8.97 0.08
N GLY A 237 10.17 8.60 0.43
CA GLY A 237 9.78 8.38 1.81
C GLY A 237 10.40 7.11 2.41
N LYS A 238 10.27 7.00 3.73
CA LYS A 238 10.60 5.81 4.52
C LYS A 238 9.32 5.11 4.99
N ILE A 239 9.24 3.81 4.74
CA ILE A 239 8.13 2.95 5.19
C ILE A 239 8.69 1.91 6.15
N GLN A 240 8.10 1.79 7.33
CA GLN A 240 8.51 0.81 8.33
C GLN A 240 7.33 0.03 8.93
N TYR A 241 7.52 -1.28 9.16
CA TYR A 241 6.50 -2.17 9.72
C TYR A 241 5.30 -2.32 8.79
N GLY A 242 5.49 -3.08 7.70
CA GLY A 242 4.43 -3.43 6.77
C GLY A 242 4.13 -4.92 6.77
N LEU A 243 2.87 -5.29 6.56
CA LEU A 243 2.43 -6.66 6.34
C LEU A 243 1.61 -6.71 5.04
N SER A 244 1.92 -7.65 4.15
CA SER A 244 1.02 -8.04 3.07
C SER A 244 0.70 -9.52 3.08
N VAL A 245 -0.58 -9.83 2.83
CA VAL A 245 -1.11 -11.20 2.81
C VAL A 245 -1.98 -11.38 1.58
N ARG A 246 -1.58 -12.31 0.71
CA ARG A 246 -2.26 -12.59 -0.56
C ARG A 246 -3.20 -13.78 -0.48
N ASP A 247 -4.37 -13.64 -1.10
CA ASP A 247 -5.28 -14.77 -1.36
C ASP A 247 -5.08 -15.25 -2.79
N SER A 248 -4.76 -16.53 -2.95
CA SER A 248 -4.50 -17.16 -4.26
C SER A 248 -5.61 -16.98 -5.30
N GLY A 249 -6.85 -16.74 -4.87
CA GLY A 249 -8.02 -16.54 -5.73
C GLY A 249 -8.28 -15.09 -6.15
N ILE A 250 -7.49 -14.11 -5.66
CA ILE A 250 -7.67 -12.68 -5.93
C ILE A 250 -6.38 -12.13 -6.55
N TYR A 251 -6.41 -11.91 -7.86
CA TYR A 251 -5.28 -11.42 -8.65
C TYR A 251 -5.78 -10.53 -9.80
N ASP A 252 -4.92 -9.63 -10.25
CA ASP A 252 -5.20 -8.73 -11.35
C ASP A 252 -4.87 -9.32 -12.72
N VAL A 253 -5.47 -8.77 -13.77
CA VAL A 253 -5.19 -9.11 -15.17
C VAL A 253 -3.83 -8.58 -15.65
N SER A 254 -3.28 -7.57 -15.00
CA SER A 254 -1.97 -6.93 -15.25
C SER A 254 -0.79 -7.78 -14.75
N THR A 255 -1.02 -8.64 -13.75
CA THR A 255 -0.08 -9.43 -12.94
C THR A 255 0.23 -8.82 -11.57
N SER A 256 -0.23 -9.48 -10.50
CA SER A 256 -0.04 -9.01 -9.12
C SER A 256 1.31 -9.36 -8.49
N ASN A 257 1.84 -8.40 -7.75
CA ASN A 257 3.15 -8.36 -7.13
C ASN A 257 3.04 -7.93 -5.66
N GLY A 258 4.13 -8.15 -4.91
CA GLY A 258 4.28 -7.58 -3.57
C GLY A 258 4.67 -6.11 -3.68
N PHE A 259 5.87 -5.87 -4.20
CA PHE A 259 6.33 -4.53 -4.58
C PHE A 259 6.24 -4.34 -6.10
N GLU A 260 5.75 -3.20 -6.56
CA GLU A 260 6.12 -2.61 -7.85
C GLU A 260 6.83 -1.28 -7.58
N SER A 261 7.85 -0.98 -8.38
CA SER A 261 8.60 0.26 -8.19
C SER A 261 9.24 0.71 -9.48
N ASP A 262 8.85 1.89 -9.91
CA ASP A 262 9.33 2.59 -11.09
C ASP A 262 10.03 3.89 -10.73
N ASN A 263 10.94 4.36 -11.59
CA ASN A 263 11.32 5.77 -11.52
C ASN A 263 10.22 6.66 -12.11
N ASN A 264 9.93 6.45 -13.39
CA ASN A 264 8.76 6.90 -14.15
C ASN A 264 8.85 6.24 -15.54
N THR A 265 7.90 6.51 -16.44
CA THR A 265 7.85 5.87 -17.77
C THR A 265 8.98 6.30 -18.72
N ASN A 266 9.85 7.25 -18.35
CA ASN A 266 11.01 7.59 -19.16
C ASN A 266 12.00 6.41 -19.28
N SER A 267 12.48 6.17 -20.49
CA SER A 267 13.52 5.18 -20.76
C SER A 267 14.64 5.83 -21.60
N PRO A 268 15.36 6.82 -21.06
CA PRO A 268 16.39 7.52 -21.81
C PRO A 268 17.57 6.58 -22.09
N SER A 269 17.93 6.44 -23.37
CA SER A 269 19.09 5.66 -23.81
C SER A 269 20.43 6.20 -23.26
N SER A 270 20.45 7.47 -22.85
CA SER A 270 21.61 8.15 -22.26
C SER A 270 21.91 7.76 -20.80
N GLY A 271 20.96 7.12 -20.10
CA GLY A 271 21.09 6.88 -18.66
C GLY A 271 20.98 8.16 -17.80
N THR A 272 20.57 9.28 -18.39
CA THR A 272 20.27 10.53 -17.67
C THR A 272 18.80 10.58 -17.33
N TYR A 273 18.48 10.53 -16.03
CA TYR A 273 17.10 10.47 -15.55
C TYR A 273 16.70 11.76 -14.84
N ASN A 274 15.41 12.10 -14.94
CA ASN A 274 14.84 13.22 -14.20
C ASN A 274 14.98 13.01 -12.68
N SER A 275 15.21 14.11 -11.97
CA SER A 275 15.29 14.15 -10.50
C SER A 275 14.03 14.77 -9.91
N PRO A 276 13.64 14.42 -8.67
CA PRO A 276 14.19 13.35 -7.82
C PRO A 276 13.99 11.96 -8.43
N ARG A 277 14.91 11.02 -8.17
CA ARG A 277 14.74 9.59 -8.49
C ARG A 277 13.87 8.87 -7.47
N THR A 278 13.05 7.91 -7.90
CA THR A 278 12.33 7.01 -6.98
C THR A 278 13.36 6.18 -6.24
N MET A 279 13.47 6.44 -4.94
CA MET A 279 14.45 5.85 -4.03
C MET A 279 13.83 5.71 -2.63
N PRO A 280 12.69 5.01 -2.49
CA PRO A 280 12.07 4.78 -1.20
C PRO A 280 12.88 3.78 -0.38
N ILE A 281 12.73 3.87 0.93
CA ILE A 281 13.33 2.95 1.89
C ILE A 281 12.22 2.20 2.61
N PHE A 282 12.17 0.88 2.42
CA PHE A 282 11.29 -0.02 3.14
C PHE A 282 12.10 -0.82 4.16
N SER A 283 11.60 -0.93 5.39
CA SER A 283 12.25 -1.71 6.45
C SER A 283 11.22 -2.44 7.30
N ASN A 284 11.56 -3.64 7.78
CA ASN A 284 10.66 -4.45 8.60
C ASN A 284 9.33 -4.78 7.89
N MET A 285 9.40 -5.17 6.61
CA MET A 285 8.26 -5.60 5.82
C MET A 285 8.10 -7.12 5.88
N THR A 286 6.87 -7.62 5.98
CA THR A 286 6.54 -9.04 5.82
C THR A 286 5.59 -9.19 4.64
N VAL A 287 6.09 -9.73 3.53
CA VAL A 287 5.39 -9.79 2.24
C VAL A 287 5.13 -11.25 1.89
N VAL A 288 3.90 -11.70 2.15
CA VAL A 288 3.50 -13.10 1.99
C VAL A 288 2.66 -13.29 0.74
N GLY A 289 3.26 -13.87 -0.29
CA GLY A 289 2.59 -14.25 -1.52
C GLY A 289 1.73 -15.52 -1.36
N PRO A 290 0.98 -15.90 -2.40
CA PRO A 290 -0.01 -16.97 -2.33
C PRO A 290 0.57 -18.39 -2.49
N PHE A 291 1.86 -18.54 -2.81
CA PHE A 291 2.49 -19.84 -3.02
C PHE A 291 2.88 -20.48 -1.68
N SER A 292 1.96 -21.25 -1.11
CA SER A 292 2.19 -21.98 0.16
C SER A 292 3.28 -23.06 0.06
N SER A 293 3.61 -23.49 -1.15
CA SER A 293 4.78 -24.32 -1.45
C SER A 293 5.30 -24.03 -2.85
N THR A 294 6.57 -24.35 -3.11
CA THR A 294 7.20 -24.15 -4.43
C THR A 294 6.65 -25.08 -5.52
N GLY A 295 5.93 -26.14 -5.15
CA GLY A 295 5.24 -27.05 -6.07
C GLY A 295 3.79 -26.65 -6.40
N LEU A 296 3.26 -25.59 -5.78
CA LEU A 296 1.88 -25.14 -6.02
C LEU A 296 1.77 -24.46 -7.38
N THR A 297 0.83 -24.93 -8.21
CA THR A 297 0.46 -24.28 -9.46
C THR A 297 -0.68 -23.30 -9.23
N LEU A 298 -0.39 -22.02 -9.37
CA LEU A 298 -1.38 -20.94 -9.36
C LEU A 298 -1.49 -20.28 -10.73
N ASN A 299 -2.51 -19.43 -10.92
CA ASN A 299 -2.70 -18.64 -12.12
C ASN A 299 -1.39 -17.92 -12.54
N SER A 300 -1.11 -17.87 -13.84
CA SER A 300 0.08 -17.22 -14.40
C SER A 300 0.17 -15.72 -14.12
N LEU A 301 -0.97 -15.09 -13.80
CA LEU A 301 -1.08 -13.69 -13.39
C LEU A 301 -0.54 -13.42 -11.97
N TRP A 302 -0.15 -14.46 -11.22
CA TRP A 302 0.67 -14.22 -10.04
C TRP A 302 2.13 -13.96 -10.41
N GLY A 303 2.60 -12.76 -10.06
CA GLY A 303 3.91 -12.22 -10.38
C GLY A 303 4.95 -12.43 -9.29
N ARG A 304 5.50 -11.34 -8.78
CA ARG A 304 6.76 -11.34 -8.04
C ARG A 304 6.60 -10.75 -6.64
N GLY A 305 7.46 -11.17 -5.70
CA GLY A 305 7.58 -10.48 -4.42
C GLY A 305 8.03 -9.03 -4.59
N GLY A 306 8.81 -8.73 -5.63
CA GLY A 306 9.05 -7.37 -6.11
C GLY A 306 9.39 -7.30 -7.58
N HIS A 307 8.72 -6.44 -8.36
CA HIS A 307 9.07 -6.07 -9.73
C HIS A 307 9.70 -4.68 -9.72
N LEU A 308 11.03 -4.63 -9.76
CA LEU A 308 11.77 -3.38 -9.63
C LEU A 308 12.27 -2.95 -11.00
N ARG A 309 11.71 -1.87 -11.54
CA ARG A 309 11.82 -1.54 -12.96
C ARG A 309 12.05 -0.06 -13.21
N ARG A 310 12.25 0.29 -14.48
CA ARG A 310 12.44 1.67 -14.98
C ARG A 310 13.41 2.51 -14.15
N ALA A 311 14.50 1.91 -13.71
CA ALA A 311 15.54 2.57 -12.94
C ALA A 311 15.11 3.01 -11.52
N SER A 312 14.14 2.34 -10.89
CA SER A 312 13.93 2.52 -9.45
C SER A 312 15.23 2.24 -8.66
N GLN A 313 15.42 3.01 -7.59
CA GLN A 313 16.50 2.85 -6.60
C GLN A 313 15.94 2.47 -5.22
N ILE A 314 14.78 1.81 -5.20
CA ILE A 314 14.18 1.27 -3.97
C ILE A 314 15.21 0.50 -3.14
N SER A 315 15.11 0.64 -1.83
CA SER A 315 15.86 -0.16 -0.88
C SER A 315 14.96 -0.88 0.10
N ILE A 316 15.19 -2.19 0.30
CA ILE A 316 14.43 -3.05 1.20
C ILE A 316 15.40 -3.66 2.22
N TYR A 317 15.14 -3.45 3.51
CA TYR A 317 15.96 -3.91 4.62
C TYR A 317 15.16 -4.72 5.63
N ASN A 318 15.81 -5.64 6.35
CA ASN A 318 15.25 -6.26 7.55
C ASN A 318 13.84 -6.84 7.35
N SER A 319 13.61 -7.44 6.18
CA SER A 319 12.27 -7.80 5.70
C SER A 319 12.15 -9.28 5.39
N ILE A 320 10.94 -9.75 5.12
CA ILE A 320 10.61 -11.10 4.70
C ILE A 320 9.85 -10.99 3.38
N ILE A 321 10.31 -11.69 2.34
CA ILE A 321 9.61 -11.83 1.06
C ILE A 321 9.49 -13.33 0.79
N MET A 322 8.27 -13.86 0.89
CA MET A 322 8.05 -15.30 0.85
C MET A 322 6.83 -15.71 0.04
N GLY A 323 6.87 -16.92 -0.53
CA GLY A 323 5.72 -17.53 -1.19
C GLY A 323 5.31 -16.87 -2.51
N TRP A 324 6.27 -16.43 -3.33
CA TRP A 324 6.01 -15.84 -4.65
C TRP A 324 6.50 -16.73 -5.81
N ARG A 325 5.95 -16.53 -7.02
CA ARG A 325 6.45 -17.20 -8.25
C ARG A 325 7.90 -16.81 -8.53
N VAL A 326 8.23 -15.54 -8.33
CA VAL A 326 9.60 -15.02 -8.34
C VAL A 326 9.77 -14.15 -7.11
N GLY A 327 10.84 -14.32 -6.33
CA GLY A 327 11.12 -13.45 -5.19
C GLY A 327 11.30 -12.00 -5.63
N ILE A 328 12.39 -11.70 -6.36
CA ILE A 328 12.63 -10.35 -6.92
C ILE A 328 12.92 -10.44 -8.42
N ARG A 329 12.30 -9.57 -9.20
CA ARG A 329 12.66 -9.29 -10.59
C ARG A 329 13.32 -7.92 -10.68
N LEU A 330 14.52 -7.88 -11.25
CA LEU A 330 15.13 -6.62 -11.69
C LEU A 330 14.92 -6.48 -13.20
N ASP A 331 14.21 -5.42 -13.59
CA ASP A 331 13.83 -5.18 -14.98
C ASP A 331 14.49 -3.91 -15.50
N GLY A 332 15.16 -4.04 -16.64
CA GLY A 332 15.72 -2.91 -17.34
C GLY A 332 16.76 -2.15 -16.52
N PRO A 333 16.74 -0.81 -16.55
CA PRO A 333 17.82 -0.03 -15.97
C PRO A 333 17.95 -0.08 -14.44
N SER A 334 17.01 -0.67 -13.72
CA SER A 334 17.15 -0.92 -12.27
C SER A 334 18.33 -1.85 -11.96
N ILE A 335 18.76 -2.67 -12.92
CA ILE A 335 19.99 -3.48 -12.85
C ILE A 335 21.23 -2.60 -12.63
N ARG A 336 21.29 -1.41 -13.23
CA ARG A 336 22.39 -0.46 -13.00
C ARG A 336 22.41 0.02 -11.55
N GLY A 337 21.22 0.24 -10.97
CA GLY A 337 21.06 0.63 -9.58
C GLY A 337 21.58 -0.45 -8.62
N ALA A 338 21.23 -1.71 -8.89
CA ALA A 338 21.67 -2.87 -8.11
C ALA A 338 23.18 -3.12 -8.23
N SER A 339 23.74 -3.04 -9.44
CA SER A 339 25.18 -3.19 -9.66
C SER A 339 26.00 -2.03 -9.10
N GLY A 340 25.42 -0.83 -9.02
CA GLY A 340 26.03 0.37 -8.46
C GLY A 340 25.67 0.61 -6.98
N ASP A 341 25.01 -0.35 -6.33
CA ASP A 341 24.65 -0.33 -4.91
C ASP A 341 23.74 0.83 -4.46
N THR A 342 23.02 1.44 -5.39
CA THR A 342 21.99 2.47 -5.11
C THR A 342 20.59 1.89 -4.93
N LEU A 343 20.34 0.71 -5.48
CA LEU A 343 19.20 -0.16 -5.16
C LEU A 343 19.74 -1.26 -4.23
N GLN A 344 19.17 -1.44 -3.04
CA GLN A 344 19.67 -2.38 -2.04
C GLN A 344 18.58 -3.33 -1.55
N ILE A 345 18.87 -4.63 -1.48
CA ILE A 345 18.07 -5.61 -0.74
C ILE A 345 19.02 -6.31 0.23
N ARG A 346 18.86 -6.05 1.53
CA ARG A 346 19.81 -6.51 2.55
C ARG A 346 19.10 -6.99 3.81
N ASN A 347 19.75 -7.88 4.56
CA ASN A 347 19.22 -8.43 5.80
C ASN A 347 17.77 -8.95 5.63
N THR A 348 17.46 -9.46 4.44
CA THR A 348 16.09 -9.83 4.05
C THR A 348 16.01 -11.35 3.91
N ILE A 349 14.95 -11.93 4.46
CA ILE A 349 14.63 -13.35 4.32
C ILE A 349 13.84 -13.55 3.03
N LEU A 350 14.36 -14.36 2.12
CA LEU A 350 13.70 -14.78 0.89
C LEU A 350 13.31 -16.25 1.01
N GLY A 351 12.05 -16.53 1.34
CA GLY A 351 11.60 -17.86 1.76
C GLY A 351 10.58 -18.52 0.84
N GLY A 352 10.85 -19.71 0.32
CA GLY A 352 9.85 -20.51 -0.39
C GLY A 352 9.32 -19.90 -1.68
N ASN A 353 10.07 -18.98 -2.29
CA ASN A 353 9.76 -18.45 -3.63
C ASN A 353 10.08 -19.52 -4.68
N VAL A 354 9.22 -19.72 -5.69
CA VAL A 354 9.41 -20.74 -6.75
C VAL A 354 10.72 -20.49 -7.51
N LYS A 355 11.03 -19.22 -7.79
CA LYS A 355 12.37 -18.75 -8.20
C LYS A 355 12.84 -17.68 -7.21
N LEU A 356 14.13 -17.68 -6.86
CA LEU A 356 14.67 -16.66 -5.96
C LEU A 356 14.60 -15.26 -6.59
N GLY A 357 15.05 -15.15 -7.84
CA GLY A 357 14.93 -13.92 -8.60
C GLY A 357 15.30 -14.09 -10.06
N ASP A 358 14.88 -13.16 -10.90
CA ASP A 358 15.19 -13.14 -12.32
C ASP A 358 15.41 -11.72 -12.87
N THR A 359 15.78 -11.64 -14.14
CA THR A 359 16.04 -10.39 -14.86
C THR A 359 15.11 -10.28 -16.07
N ALA A 360 14.74 -9.04 -16.42
CA ALA A 360 14.02 -8.72 -17.64
C ALA A 360 14.61 -7.46 -18.30
N SER A 361 14.39 -7.30 -19.61
CA SER A 361 14.81 -6.12 -20.41
C SER A 361 16.26 -5.66 -20.19
N VAL A 362 17.20 -6.59 -20.05
CA VAL A 362 18.57 -6.34 -19.57
C VAL A 362 19.27 -5.22 -20.38
N PRO A 363 19.79 -4.17 -19.72
CA PRO A 363 20.52 -3.10 -20.40
C PRO A 363 21.83 -3.58 -21.02
N SER A 364 22.24 -2.93 -22.11
CA SER A 364 23.55 -3.21 -22.72
C SER A 364 24.70 -3.03 -21.73
N GLY A 365 25.60 -4.01 -21.70
CA GLY A 365 26.75 -4.11 -20.78
C GLY A 365 26.45 -4.85 -19.47
N PHE A 366 25.22 -5.32 -19.27
CA PHE A 366 24.78 -6.08 -18.08
C PHE A 366 24.25 -7.47 -18.43
N GLU A 367 24.54 -8.01 -19.61
CA GLU A 367 24.01 -9.27 -20.13
C GLU A 367 24.35 -10.48 -19.23
N SER A 368 25.40 -10.37 -18.42
CA SER A 368 25.81 -11.38 -17.43
C SER A 368 25.21 -11.20 -16.04
N PHE A 369 24.46 -10.12 -15.80
CA PHE A 369 23.88 -9.83 -14.50
C PHE A 369 22.80 -10.87 -14.14
N SER A 370 22.88 -11.41 -12.93
CA SER A 370 21.91 -12.35 -12.38
C SER A 370 21.34 -11.82 -11.08
N THR A 371 20.04 -11.52 -11.06
CA THR A 371 19.34 -11.11 -9.83
C THR A 371 19.46 -12.16 -8.74
N GLN A 372 19.37 -13.45 -9.08
CA GLN A 372 19.56 -14.54 -8.13
C GLN A 372 20.96 -14.54 -7.50
N ALA A 373 22.02 -14.35 -8.30
CA ALA A 373 23.38 -14.27 -7.78
C ALA A 373 23.59 -13.01 -6.93
N TRP A 374 23.05 -11.87 -7.37
CA TRP A 374 23.12 -10.60 -6.64
C TRP A 374 22.45 -10.69 -5.26
N LEU A 375 21.24 -11.26 -5.17
CA LEU A 375 20.54 -11.50 -3.89
C LEU A 375 21.34 -12.41 -2.96
N GLY A 376 22.08 -13.38 -3.51
CA GLY A 376 22.93 -14.31 -2.77
C GLY A 376 24.32 -13.78 -2.40
N THR A 377 24.62 -12.50 -2.66
CA THR A 377 25.90 -11.89 -2.29
C THR A 377 26.05 -11.90 -0.76
N GLY A 378 27.10 -12.54 -0.26
CA GLY A 378 27.28 -12.77 1.18
C GLY A 378 27.31 -11.49 2.03
N SER A 379 27.88 -10.39 1.51
CA SER A 379 27.93 -9.10 2.23
C SER A 379 26.57 -8.40 2.35
N TYR A 380 25.54 -8.83 1.61
CA TYR A 380 24.18 -8.29 1.74
C TYR A 380 23.39 -8.97 2.87
N ASN A 381 23.91 -10.07 3.42
CA ASN A 381 23.34 -10.79 4.56
C ASN A 381 21.87 -11.18 4.38
N ASN A 382 21.44 -11.48 3.15
CA ASN A 382 20.13 -12.04 2.89
C ASN A 382 20.11 -13.52 3.27
N THR A 383 19.01 -13.97 3.86
CA THR A 383 18.81 -15.38 4.20
C THR A 383 17.86 -16.01 3.19
N ILE A 384 18.29 -17.09 2.52
CA ILE A 384 17.53 -17.72 1.46
C ILE A 384 17.07 -19.11 1.92
N PHE A 385 15.76 -19.35 1.89
CA PHE A 385 15.18 -20.66 2.18
C PHE A 385 14.42 -21.21 0.98
N GLY A 386 14.66 -22.48 0.65
CA GLY A 386 13.92 -23.17 -0.42
C GLY A 386 12.46 -23.45 -0.07
N THR A 387 12.10 -23.43 1.21
CA THR A 387 10.74 -23.69 1.72
C THR A 387 10.26 -22.57 2.63
N ALA A 388 8.99 -22.19 2.49
CA ALA A 388 8.36 -21.14 3.30
C ALA A 388 8.33 -21.47 4.79
N SER A 389 8.19 -22.75 5.15
CA SER A 389 8.15 -23.21 6.55
C SER A 389 9.45 -22.92 7.32
N SER A 390 10.58 -22.76 6.63
CA SER A 390 11.86 -22.43 7.27
C SER A 390 11.91 -21.01 7.83
N VAL A 391 11.01 -20.13 7.40
CA VAL A 391 10.83 -18.79 8.00
C VAL A 391 10.19 -18.90 9.39
N GLN A 392 9.41 -19.96 9.64
CA GLN A 392 8.77 -20.25 10.92
C GLN A 392 7.83 -19.13 11.40
N LEU A 393 6.93 -18.69 10.53
CA LEU A 393 5.78 -17.87 10.92
C LEU A 393 4.59 -18.79 11.29
N THR A 394 3.73 -18.37 12.21
CA THR A 394 2.47 -19.04 12.53
C THR A 394 1.51 -18.89 11.36
N ASP A 395 1.16 -19.98 10.69
CA ASP A 395 0.17 -20.02 9.59
C ASP A 395 0.27 -18.86 8.58
N PRO A 396 1.43 -18.63 7.93
CA PRO A 396 1.65 -17.44 7.11
C PRO A 396 0.69 -17.30 5.92
N PHE A 397 0.15 -18.41 5.45
CA PHE A 397 -0.78 -18.44 4.31
C PHE A 397 -2.25 -18.45 4.74
N ALA A 398 -2.55 -18.19 6.03
CA ALA A 398 -3.93 -17.98 6.47
C ALA A 398 -4.47 -16.70 5.81
N VAL A 399 -5.59 -16.82 5.09
CA VAL A 399 -6.28 -15.71 4.40
C VAL A 399 -7.59 -15.32 5.08
N TYR A 400 -7.74 -15.76 6.34
CA TYR A 400 -8.82 -15.42 7.25
C TYR A 400 -8.18 -15.22 8.64
N PRO A 401 -7.91 -13.96 9.06
CA PRO A 401 -7.28 -13.67 10.36
C PRO A 401 -8.13 -14.12 11.55
N ASP A 402 -9.45 -14.17 11.37
CA ASP A 402 -10.37 -14.42 12.46
C ASP A 402 -10.37 -15.90 12.82
N ALA A 403 -9.53 -16.26 13.79
CA ALA A 403 -9.91 -17.31 14.71
C ALA A 403 -11.17 -16.81 15.45
N GLY A 404 -12.19 -17.67 15.59
CA GLY A 404 -13.45 -17.31 16.27
C GLY A 404 -13.31 -16.86 17.73
N ASP A 405 -12.09 -16.78 18.26
CA ASP A 405 -11.72 -16.31 19.60
C ASP A 405 -11.22 -14.85 19.65
N GLY A 406 -11.12 -14.15 18.50
CA GLY A 406 -10.72 -12.75 18.44
C GLY A 406 -9.22 -12.51 18.60
N THR A 407 -8.38 -13.54 18.47
CA THR A 407 -6.92 -13.40 18.45
C THR A 407 -6.37 -13.52 17.03
N VAL A 408 -5.55 -12.56 16.61
CA VAL A 408 -4.78 -12.65 15.36
C VAL A 408 -3.38 -13.15 15.72
N ASP A 409 -3.23 -14.46 15.84
CA ASP A 409 -1.94 -15.12 16.13
C ASP A 409 -1.16 -15.53 14.86
N LYS A 410 -1.71 -15.18 13.69
CA LYS A 410 -1.20 -15.50 12.36
C LYS A 410 -0.08 -14.56 11.94
N TRP A 411 0.77 -15.02 11.03
CA TRP A 411 1.90 -14.29 10.41
C TRP A 411 3.02 -13.86 11.38
N MET A 412 2.89 -14.17 12.67
CA MET A 412 3.88 -13.86 13.69
C MET A 412 5.00 -14.91 13.69
N PRO A 413 6.26 -14.53 13.87
CA PRO A 413 7.34 -15.49 14.04
C PRO A 413 7.18 -16.29 15.33
N VAL A 414 7.35 -17.61 15.25
CA VAL A 414 7.37 -18.49 16.43
C VAL A 414 8.74 -18.46 17.13
N GLY A 415 8.82 -18.98 18.35
CA GLY A 415 10.09 -19.08 19.08
C GLY A 415 11.16 -19.85 18.30
N GLY A 416 12.32 -19.22 18.07
CA GLY A 416 13.42 -19.78 17.27
C GLY A 416 13.38 -19.44 15.78
N SER A 417 12.33 -18.72 15.33
CA SER A 417 12.25 -18.24 13.95
C SER A 417 13.47 -17.39 13.58
N PRO A 418 14.04 -17.58 12.37
CA PRO A 418 15.09 -16.70 11.87
C PRO A 418 14.64 -15.24 11.78
N ALA A 419 13.34 -14.96 11.62
CA ALA A 419 12.79 -13.60 11.57
C ALA A 419 12.85 -12.85 12.92
N LEU A 420 13.10 -13.54 14.03
CA LEU A 420 13.35 -12.90 15.33
C LEU A 420 14.80 -12.38 15.48
N SER A 421 15.65 -12.65 14.49
CA SER A 421 17.08 -12.35 14.51
C SER A 421 17.55 -11.85 13.15
N GLY A 422 18.76 -11.28 13.05
CA GLY A 422 19.37 -10.95 11.75
C GLY A 422 19.01 -9.59 11.16
N ALA A 423 18.10 -8.84 11.79
CA ALA A 423 17.91 -7.43 11.45
C ALA A 423 19.18 -6.62 11.78
N ASP A 424 19.55 -5.73 10.87
CA ASP A 424 20.67 -4.80 11.01
C ASP A 424 20.23 -3.38 10.66
N PHE A 425 20.48 -2.45 11.57
CA PHE A 425 20.14 -1.04 11.42
C PHE A 425 21.38 -0.15 11.24
N SER A 426 22.55 -0.73 11.01
CA SER A 426 23.79 0.03 10.83
C SER A 426 23.94 0.65 9.43
N ASN A 427 23.10 0.25 8.47
CA ASN A 427 23.13 0.83 7.13
C ASN A 427 22.79 2.34 7.21
N PRO A 428 23.57 3.25 6.61
CA PRO A 428 23.30 4.69 6.63
C PRO A 428 21.91 5.09 6.11
N ASN A 429 21.31 4.29 5.20
CA ASN A 429 19.97 4.53 4.70
C ASN A 429 18.89 4.37 5.80
N LEU A 430 19.18 3.62 6.86
CA LEU A 430 18.28 3.41 8.00
C LEU A 430 18.50 4.44 9.13
N ALA A 431 19.35 5.45 8.92
CA ALA A 431 19.59 6.50 9.91
C ALA A 431 18.45 7.52 9.95
N GLY A 432 17.94 7.79 11.16
CA GLY A 432 16.81 8.70 11.43
C GLY A 432 15.47 8.16 10.97
#